data_AF-A0A061P9M0-F1
#
_entry.id   AF-A0A061P9M0-F1
#
_cell.length_a   1.000
_cell.length_b   1.000
_cell.length_c   1.000
_cell.angle_alpha   90.00
_cell.angle_beta   90.00
_cell.angle_gamma   90.00
#
_symmetry.space_group_name_H-M   'P 1'
#
loop_
_entity.id
_entity.type
_entity.pdbx_description
1 polymer ?
#
loop_
_entity_poly.entity_id
_entity_poly.type
_entity_poly.pdbx_seq_one_letter_code
_entity_poly.pdbx_strand_id
1 'polypeptide(L)' 'MTGDYGLAALGLEKQCIVMHHTGFFFSKESIDRLLMQRHEGAMRRKSGQRTKGPKPFTSEEREHFRIQLEKVLIGLE' A
#
# COMPACT_ATOMS: atom_id res chain seq x y z
N MET A 1 4.96 7.54 3.65
CA MET A 1 3.74 7.04 2.98
C MET A 1 4.00 6.86 1.49
N THR A 2 3.49 5.80 0.85
CA THR A 2 3.56 5.58 -0.61
C THR A 2 2.43 4.69 -1.12
N GLY A 3 2.01 4.90 -2.38
CA GLY A 3 1.13 3.98 -3.12
C GLY A 3 1.88 3.02 -4.05
N ASP A 4 3.18 3.24 -4.26
CA ASP A 4 4.01 2.34 -5.06
C ASP A 4 4.61 1.22 -4.19
N TYR A 5 4.28 -0.02 -4.52
CA TYR A 5 4.72 -1.20 -3.78
C TYR A 5 6.23 -1.48 -3.92
N GLY A 6 6.85 -1.10 -5.03
CA GLY A 6 8.31 -1.22 -5.19
C GLY A 6 9.04 -0.27 -4.24
N LEU A 7 8.61 0.99 -4.19
CA LEU A 7 9.15 1.96 -3.24
C LEU A 7 8.87 1.56 -1.79
N ALA A 8 7.70 0.97 -1.51
CA ALA A 8 7.39 0.48 -0.17
C ALA A 8 8.33 -0.66 0.26
N ALA A 9 8.62 -1.60 -0.63
CA ALA A 9 9.58 -2.68 -0.35
C ALA A 9 10.97 -2.12 0.00
N LEU A 10 11.46 -1.14 -0.79
CA LEU A 10 12.74 -0.49 -0.52
C LEU A 10 12.77 0.24 0.83
N GLY A 11 11.67 0.88 1.21
CA GLY A 11 11.55 1.52 2.53
C GLY A 11 11.61 0.51 3.67
N LEU A 12 10.91 -0.62 3.53
CA LEU A 12 10.92 -1.69 4.52
C LEU A 12 12.30 -2.34 4.69
N GLU A 13 13.06 -2.52 3.60
CA GLU A 13 14.43 -3.04 3.69
C GLU A 13 15.35 -2.13 4.51
N LYS A 14 15.09 -0.82 4.48
CA LYS A 14 15.77 0.18 5.30
C LYS A 14 15.21 0.30 6.73
N GLN A 15 14.40 -0.67 7.16
CA GLN A 15 13.75 -0.68 8.48
C GLN A 15 12.89 0.57 8.75
N CYS A 16 12.41 1.23 7.69
CA CYS A 16 11.51 2.36 7.84
C CYS A 16 10.07 1.88 8.04
N ILE A 17 9.29 2.66 8.78
CA ILE A 17 7.84 2.52 8.80
C ILE A 17 7.31 3.00 7.44
N VAL A 18 6.59 2.12 6.74
CA VAL A 18 5.98 2.46 5.46
C VAL A 18 4.48 2.24 5.54
N MET A 19 3.71 3.25 5.13
CA MET A 19 2.25 3.27 5.18
C MET A 19 1.65 3.58 3.80
N HIS A 20 0.52 2.94 3.49
CA HIS A 20 -0.34 3.19 2.36
C HIS A 20 -1.34 4.32 2.63
N HIS A 21 -1.88 4.94 1.59
CA HIS A 21 -2.88 6.01 1.68
C HIS A 21 -4.23 5.62 2.32
N THR A 22 -4.45 4.35 2.65
CA THR A 22 -5.62 3.87 3.42
C THR A 22 -5.32 3.76 4.93
N GLY A 23 -4.13 4.14 5.39
CA GLY A 23 -3.67 3.93 6.77
C GLY A 23 -3.13 2.53 7.04
N PHE A 24 -3.07 1.66 6.02
CA PHE A 24 -2.48 0.34 6.14
C PHE A 24 -0.94 0.42 6.22
N PHE A 25 -0.33 -0.27 7.18
CA PHE A 25 1.11 -0.38 7.28
C PHE A 25 1.62 -1.60 6.50
N PHE A 26 2.67 -1.38 5.73
CA PHE A 26 3.30 -2.48 5.03
C PHE A 26 4.18 -3.28 6.00
N SER A 27 4.20 -4.58 5.76
CA SER A 27 5.07 -5.58 6.37
C SER A 27 5.78 -6.34 5.25
N LYS A 28 6.83 -7.10 5.56
CA LYS A 28 7.50 -7.95 4.55
C LYS A 28 6.51 -8.93 3.87
N GLU A 29 5.68 -9.60 4.66
CA GLU A 29 4.70 -10.54 4.13
C GLU A 29 3.65 -9.85 3.24
N SER A 30 3.12 -8.70 3.68
CA SER A 30 2.12 -8.00 2.88
C SER A 30 2.70 -7.42 1.59
N ILE A 31 3.95 -6.93 1.61
CA ILE A 31 4.56 -6.35 0.42
C ILE A 31 4.87 -7.42 -0.64
N ASP A 32 5.34 -8.60 -0.22
CA ASP A 32 5.58 -9.72 -1.13
C ASP A 32 4.28 -10.15 -1.82
N ARG A 33 3.20 -10.29 -1.04
CA ARG A 33 1.87 -10.59 -1.58
C ARG A 33 1.39 -9.52 -2.57
N LEU A 34 1.55 -8.24 -2.25
CA LEU A 34 1.12 -7.13 -3.11
C LEU A 34 1.92 -7.04 -4.41
N LEU A 35 3.22 -7.31 -4.35
CA LEU A 35 4.08 -7.39 -5.54
C LEU A 35 3.69 -8.56 -6.44
N MET A 36 3.36 -9.73 -5.85
CA MET A 36 2.83 -10.87 -6.61
C MET A 36 1.50 -10.52 -7.29
N GLN A 37 0.55 -9.93 -6.57
CA GLN A 37 -0.73 -9.48 -7.14
C GLN A 37 -0.55 -8.45 -8.26
N ARG A 38 0.42 -7.54 -8.11
CA ARG A 38 0.79 -6.57 -9.16
C ARG A 38 1.30 -7.29 -10.41
N HIS A 39 2.15 -8.31 -10.24
CA HIS A 39 2.65 -9.13 -11.35
C HIS A 39 1.52 -9.88 -12.06
N GLU A 40 0.66 -10.57 -11.32
CA GLU A 40 -0.50 -11.27 -11.89
C GLU A 40 -1.44 -10.31 -12.64
N GLY A 41 -1.70 -9.12 -12.08
CA GLY A 41 -2.48 -8.08 -12.74
C GLY A 41 -1.84 -7.61 -14.05
N ALA A 42 -0.51 -7.49 -14.09
CA ALA A 42 0.21 -7.14 -15.31
C ALA A 42 0.12 -8.25 -16.36
N MET A 43 0.24 -9.52 -15.96
CA MET A 43 0.10 -10.66 -16.86
C MET A 43 -1.32 -10.74 -17.45
N ARG A 44 -2.36 -10.52 -16.64
CA ARG A 44 -3.75 -10.44 -17.13
C ARG A 44 -3.98 -9.32 -18.14
N ARG A 45 -3.42 -8.13 -17.90
CA ARG A 45 -3.53 -7.02 -18.87
C ARG A 45 -2.79 -7.34 -20.17
N LYS A 46 -1.62 -7.99 -20.10
CA LYS A 46 -0.88 -8.45 -21.29
C LYS A 46 -1.66 -9.47 -22.10
N SER A 47 -2.48 -10.31 -21.47
CA SER A 47 -3.38 -11.24 -22.17
C SER A 47 -4.67 -10.60 -22.70
N GLY A 48 -4.78 -9.27 -22.68
CA GLY A 48 -5.91 -8.51 -23.23
C GLY A 48 -7.09 -8.34 -22.27
N GLN A 49 -6.98 -8.80 -21.02
CA GLN A 49 -8.06 -8.64 -20.04
C GLN A 49 -8.15 -7.19 -19.56
N ARG A 50 -9.36 -6.61 -19.61
CA ARG A 50 -9.63 -5.27 -19.09
C ARG A 50 -9.79 -5.33 -17.56
N THR A 51 -9.08 -4.45 -16.86
CA THR A 51 -9.19 -4.30 -15.41
C THR A 51 -9.68 -2.89 -15.08
N LYS A 52 -10.58 -2.74 -14.09
CA LYS A 52 -10.94 -1.42 -13.56
C LYS A 52 -9.80 -0.88 -12.69
N GLY A 53 -9.68 0.45 -12.64
CA GLY A 53 -8.80 1.12 -11.69
C GLY A 53 -9.28 0.98 -10.24
N PRO A 54 -8.45 1.39 -9.27
CA PRO A 54 -8.87 1.42 -7.87
C PRO A 54 -10.08 2.32 -7.69
N LYS A 55 -10.92 1.96 -6.72
CA LYS A 55 -12.07 2.79 -6.34
C LYS A 55 -11.59 4.06 -5.64
N PRO A 56 -12.38 5.15 -5.67
CA PRO A 56 -12.14 6.29 -4.78
C PRO A 56 -12.15 5.84 -3.31
N PHE A 57 -11.35 6.50 -2.47
CA PHE A 57 -11.33 6.21 -1.04
C PHE A 57 -12.68 6.49 -0.39
N THR A 58 -13.05 5.66 0.58
CA THR A 58 -14.21 5.91 1.44
C THR A 58 -13.88 6.91 2.55
N SER A 59 -14.91 7.39 3.25
CA SER A 59 -14.70 8.31 4.38
C SER A 59 -14.03 7.61 5.55
N GLU A 60 -14.32 6.33 5.75
CA GLU A 60 -13.72 5.47 6.77
C GLU A 60 -12.24 5.23 6.49
N GLU A 61 -11.86 4.99 5.23
CA GLU A 61 -10.45 4.84 4.84
C GLU A 61 -9.65 6.13 5.05
N ARG A 62 -10.27 7.29 4.77
CA ARG A 62 -9.65 8.61 5.02
C ARG A 62 -9.43 8.85 6.51
N GLU A 63 -10.44 8.55 7.33
CA GLU A 63 -10.33 8.75 8.77
C GLU A 63 -9.34 7.77 9.41
N HIS A 64 -9.36 6.51 8.98
CA HIS A 64 -8.38 5.53 9.40
C HIS A 64 -6.95 5.98 9.04
N PHE A 65 -6.74 6.46 7.82
CA PHE A 65 -5.46 7.04 7.41
C PHE A 65 -5.03 8.19 8.32
N ARG A 66 -5.93 9.14 8.60
CA ARG A 66 -5.64 10.29 9.48
C ARG A 66 -5.15 9.84 10.85
N ILE A 67 -5.90 8.93 11.50
CA ILE A 67 -5.57 8.43 12.84
C ILE A 67 -4.20 7.75 12.85
N GLN A 68 -3.93 6.87 11.88
CA GLN A 68 -2.66 6.14 11.84
C GLN A 68 -1.48 7.09 11.55
N LEU A 69 -1.67 8.07 10.66
CA LEU A 69 -0.64 9.07 10.38
C LEU A 69 -0.33 9.90 11.62
N GLU A 70 -1.34 10.35 12.36
CA GLU A 70 -1.16 11.12 13.60
C GLU A 70 -0.33 10.34 14.61
N LYS A 71 -0.63 9.06 14.85
CA LYS A 71 0.15 8.22 15.76
C LYS A 71 1.63 8.13 15.37
N VAL A 72 1.93 7.97 14.08
CA VAL A 72 3.31 7.90 13.59
C VAL A 72 4.03 9.23 13.84
N LEU A 73 3.36 10.36 13.61
CA LEU A 73 3.96 11.69 13.79
C LEU A 73 4.28 12.01 15.26
N ILE A 74 3.51 11.47 16.20
CA ILE A 74 3.73 11.65 17.64
C ILE A 74 4.54 10.53 18.29
N GLY A 75 4.96 9.51 17.52
CA GLY A 75 5.82 8.42 17.99
C GLY A 75 5.13 7.37 18.87
N LEU A 76 3.85 7.11 18.64
CA LEU A 76 3.05 6.10 19.37
C LEU A 76 2.97 4.72 18.67
N GLU A 77 3.75 4.51 17.61
CA GLU A 77 3.84 3.25 16.83
C GLU A 77 5.31 2.87 16.64
#